data_AF-A0A9D5M3B4-F1
#
_entry.id   AF-A0A9D5M3B4-F1
#
_cell.length_a   1.000
_cell.length_b   1.000
_cell.length_c   1.000
_cell.angle_alpha   90.00
_cell.angle_beta   90.00
_cell.angle_gamma   90.00
#
_symmetry.space_group_name_H-M   'P 1'
#
loop_
_entity.id
_entity.type
_entity.pdbx_description
1 polymer ?
#
loop_
_entity_poly.entity_id
_entity_poly.type
_entity_poly.pdbx_seq_one_letter_code
_entity_poly.pdbx_strand_id
1 'polypeptide(L)'
;MIMKNKALCLLLGIFLLLFSAVSVAEPAPEIVLPRSEAALSMMNMLESDPGLMALMEKSIAAAAKINPDPDTNPVQSVEDLYEFIDWAVTCMPWNVLSDAKYPTLYDHIDQGVDYFWFVVDQPLPELEGKGYYYPTLQYHEPIASWCRKYANAWGDFLSTEDSWNDLIYQRIKSDPSMNMQRGWYADTNIWHTFNEWFSRHLIDPSVRPIADCAVVAPADSKPQGIWLIDQDGNLVQKEGVNIKSANFTSIAMLIGPDSAYQDAFNGGTLSHTFLDVNDYHRYHFPVSGKIVELRKIPAVNAAGGITVWNPDLKRYVLRDTIPGWQMIETRDCVIIDTE
;
A
#
# COMPACT_ATOMS: atom_id res chain seq x y z
N MET A 1 74.81 41.85 19.54
CA MET A 1 74.68 42.01 18.07
C MET A 1 73.22 42.38 17.78
N ILE A 2 72.97 43.69 17.63
CA ILE A 2 71.91 44.38 16.85
C ILE A 2 70.45 43.92 17.10
N MET A 3 69.73 44.60 18.01
CA MET A 3 68.64 45.59 17.78
C MET A 3 67.23 44.95 17.68
N LYS A 4 66.11 45.51 18.16
CA LYS A 4 65.80 46.66 19.03
C LYS A 4 64.33 46.54 19.49
N ASN A 5 64.07 47.17 20.63
CA ASN A 5 62.83 47.44 21.35
C ASN A 5 61.58 47.91 20.59
N LYS A 6 60.42 47.46 21.13
CA LYS A 6 59.25 48.22 21.64
C LYS A 6 58.96 49.61 21.04
N ALA A 7 57.71 49.84 20.62
CA ALA A 7 56.74 50.71 21.33
C ALA A 7 55.51 51.06 20.48
N LEU A 8 54.41 51.20 21.21
CA LEU A 8 53.06 51.65 20.89
C LEU A 8 53.01 53.08 20.29
N CYS A 9 52.14 53.35 19.30
CA CYS A 9 51.34 54.59 19.23
C CYS A 9 50.27 54.57 18.11
N LEU A 10 49.22 55.34 18.39
CA LEU A 10 47.86 55.43 17.85
C LEU A 10 47.73 56.16 16.49
N LEU A 11 46.63 55.88 15.78
CA LEU A 11 45.67 56.80 15.09
C LEU A 11 45.42 56.70 13.56
N LEU A 12 44.10 56.79 13.27
CA LEU A 12 43.38 57.20 12.04
C LEU A 12 43.37 56.16 10.89
N GLY A 13 42.25 55.65 10.37
CA GLY A 13 40.88 56.18 10.31
C GLY A 13 40.51 56.49 8.85
N ILE A 14 40.06 55.49 8.07
CA ILE A 14 39.31 55.69 6.81
C ILE A 14 38.23 54.61 6.75
N PHE A 15 36.98 55.04 6.89
CA PHE A 15 35.77 54.24 6.76
C PHE A 15 35.38 54.24 5.27
N LEU A 16 35.46 53.09 4.60
CA LEU A 16 34.92 52.91 3.26
C LEU A 16 33.50 52.33 3.40
N LEU A 17 32.50 53.19 3.23
CA LEU A 17 31.10 52.80 3.08
C LEU A 17 30.92 52.10 1.73
N LEU A 18 31.03 50.78 1.71
CA LEU A 18 30.54 49.95 0.62
C LEU A 18 29.02 49.79 0.78
N PHE A 19 28.26 50.52 -0.03
CA PHE A 19 26.85 50.21 -0.27
C PHE A 19 26.76 48.86 -0.98
N SER A 20 26.63 47.78 -0.22
CA SER A 20 26.11 46.52 -0.74
C SER A 20 24.61 46.68 -0.92
N ALA A 21 24.19 46.98 -2.16
CA ALA A 21 22.81 46.74 -2.56
C ALA A 21 22.53 45.23 -2.40
N VAL A 22 21.80 44.87 -1.34
CA VAL A 22 21.20 43.55 -1.22
C VAL A 22 20.12 43.49 -2.29
N SER A 23 20.46 42.95 -3.46
CA SER A 23 19.47 42.43 -4.38
C SER A 23 18.81 41.26 -3.66
N VAL A 24 17.62 41.47 -3.13
CA VAL A 24 16.75 40.37 -2.74
C VAL A 24 16.48 39.61 -4.05
N ALA A 25 17.14 38.47 -4.23
CA ALA A 25 16.81 37.58 -5.33
C ALA A 25 15.33 37.24 -5.17
N GLU A 26 14.52 37.54 -6.18
CA GLU A 26 13.15 37.03 -6.22
C GLU A 26 13.23 35.50 -6.08
N PRO A 27 12.44 34.89 -5.19
CA PRO A 27 12.38 33.45 -5.10
C PRO A 27 12.07 32.91 -6.50
N ALA A 28 12.80 31.87 -6.91
CA ALA A 28 12.52 31.21 -8.18
C ALA A 28 11.01 30.90 -8.24
N PRO A 29 10.34 31.17 -9.37
CA PRO A 29 8.92 30.89 -9.48
C PRO A 29 8.70 29.42 -9.11
N GLU A 30 7.80 29.20 -8.16
CA GLU A 30 7.43 27.87 -7.71
C GLU A 30 6.92 27.09 -8.93
N ILE A 31 7.61 26.01 -9.28
CA ILE A 31 7.21 25.17 -10.40
C ILE A 31 5.97 24.40 -9.93
N VAL A 32 4.79 24.95 -10.18
CA VAL A 32 3.54 24.25 -9.97
C VAL A 32 3.41 23.20 -11.06
N LEU A 33 3.68 21.95 -10.71
CA LEU A 33 3.43 20.83 -11.60
C LEU A 33 1.92 20.73 -11.87
N PRO A 34 1.50 20.34 -13.08
CA PRO A 34 0.09 20.15 -13.38
C PRO A 34 -0.48 19.02 -12.51
N ARG A 35 -1.75 19.17 -12.09
CA ARG A 35 -2.49 18.13 -11.38
C ARG A 35 -2.55 16.84 -12.22
N SER A 36 -2.34 15.71 -11.58
CA SER A 36 -2.53 14.37 -12.13
C SER A 36 -4.00 14.11 -12.49
N GLU A 37 -4.26 13.18 -13.40
CA GLU A 37 -5.64 12.80 -13.73
C GLU A 37 -6.40 12.20 -12.52
N ALA A 38 -5.67 11.55 -11.60
CA ALA A 38 -6.22 11.08 -10.35
C ALA A 38 -6.71 12.26 -9.51
N ALA A 39 -5.83 13.22 -9.18
CA ALA A 39 -6.18 14.38 -8.37
C ALA A 39 -7.29 15.22 -9.02
N LEU A 40 -7.20 15.51 -10.31
CA LEU A 40 -8.25 16.22 -11.05
C LEU A 40 -9.61 15.54 -10.93
N SER A 41 -9.65 14.20 -11.01
CA SER A 41 -10.91 13.48 -10.87
C SER A 41 -11.47 13.46 -9.46
N MET A 42 -10.63 13.41 -8.41
CA MET A 42 -11.08 13.58 -7.04
C MET A 42 -11.62 14.99 -6.83
N MET A 43 -10.88 16.01 -7.27
CA MET A 43 -11.24 17.41 -7.14
C MET A 43 -12.60 17.69 -7.79
N ASN A 44 -12.79 17.30 -9.05
CA ASN A 44 -14.07 17.45 -9.74
C ASN A 44 -15.22 16.70 -9.02
N MET A 45 -14.94 15.51 -8.49
CA MET A 45 -15.93 14.71 -7.76
C MET A 45 -16.40 15.43 -6.49
N LEU A 46 -15.47 15.91 -5.66
CA LEU A 46 -15.79 16.61 -4.42
C LEU A 46 -16.43 17.97 -4.68
N GLU A 47 -15.97 18.75 -5.67
CA GLU A 47 -16.55 20.04 -6.02
C GLU A 47 -17.98 19.93 -6.55
N SER A 48 -18.30 18.82 -7.23
CA SER A 48 -19.64 18.58 -7.78
C SER A 48 -20.67 18.11 -6.73
N ASP A 49 -20.21 17.65 -5.56
CA ASP A 49 -21.06 17.14 -4.47
C ASP A 49 -20.63 17.73 -3.11
N PRO A 50 -21.26 18.83 -2.66
CA PRO A 50 -20.95 19.45 -1.37
C PRO A 50 -21.16 18.52 -0.16
N GLY A 51 -22.04 17.52 -0.27
CA GLY A 51 -22.24 16.52 0.78
C GLY A 51 -21.03 15.59 0.90
N LEU A 52 -20.51 15.14 -0.24
CA LEU A 52 -19.31 14.32 -0.31
C LEU A 52 -18.06 15.09 0.14
N MET A 53 -17.93 16.36 -0.27
CA MET A 53 -16.89 17.27 0.20
C MET A 53 -16.88 17.33 1.74
N ALA A 54 -18.04 17.57 2.36
CA ALA A 54 -18.14 17.66 3.82
C ALA A 54 -17.79 16.35 4.53
N LEU A 55 -18.06 15.18 3.93
CA LEU A 55 -17.62 13.90 4.47
C LEU A 55 -16.10 13.73 4.37
N MET A 56 -15.49 14.12 3.25
CA MET A 56 -14.04 14.10 3.07
C MET A 56 -13.32 15.00 4.06
N GLU A 57 -13.79 16.24 4.24
CA GLU A 57 -13.26 17.18 5.23
C GLU A 57 -13.33 16.61 6.66
N LYS A 58 -14.44 15.94 7.01
CA LYS A 58 -14.58 15.28 8.32
C LYS A 58 -13.62 14.10 8.49
N SER A 59 -13.42 13.30 7.44
CA SER A 59 -12.46 12.20 7.45
C SER A 59 -11.05 12.73 7.67
N ILE A 60 -10.63 13.72 6.90
CA ILE A 60 -9.31 14.36 7.04
C ILE A 60 -9.15 14.98 8.43
N ALA A 61 -10.15 15.71 8.94
CA ALA A 61 -10.08 16.30 10.28
C ALA A 61 -10.01 15.24 11.40
N ALA A 62 -10.68 14.10 11.24
CA ALA A 62 -10.58 12.98 12.17
C ALA A 62 -9.18 12.33 12.14
N ALA A 63 -8.65 12.10 10.93
CA ALA A 63 -7.29 11.59 10.72
C ALA A 63 -6.24 12.52 11.35
N ALA A 64 -6.33 13.81 11.08
CA ALA A 64 -5.50 14.87 11.67
C ALA A 64 -5.55 14.90 13.20
N LYS A 65 -6.72 14.67 13.80
CA LYS A 65 -6.85 14.60 15.26
C LYS A 65 -6.13 13.37 15.85
N ILE A 66 -6.14 12.24 15.15
CA ILE A 66 -5.50 11.00 15.58
C ILE A 66 -3.99 11.04 15.38
N ASN A 67 -3.54 11.55 14.22
CA ASN A 67 -2.15 11.79 13.90
C ASN A 67 -1.95 13.23 13.40
N PRO A 68 -1.63 14.19 14.28
CA PRO A 68 -1.51 15.60 13.92
C PRO A 68 -0.16 15.99 13.32
N ASP A 69 0.79 15.06 13.21
CA ASP A 69 2.16 15.34 12.75
C ASP A 69 2.21 15.34 11.21
N PRO A 70 2.43 16.49 10.54
CA PRO A 70 2.45 16.57 9.07
C PRO A 70 3.54 15.72 8.41
N ASP A 71 4.61 15.35 9.13
CA ASP A 71 5.66 14.49 8.58
C ASP A 71 5.17 13.04 8.39
N THR A 72 4.17 12.62 9.17
CA THR A 72 3.61 11.26 9.10
C THR A 72 2.15 11.24 8.63
N ASN A 73 1.46 12.38 8.66
CA ASN A 73 0.12 12.59 8.13
C ASN A 73 0.07 13.93 7.37
N PRO A 74 0.66 14.01 6.16
CA PRO A 74 0.72 15.26 5.39
C PRO A 74 -0.64 15.82 4.94
N VAL A 75 -1.72 15.03 4.93
CA VAL A 75 -3.05 15.46 4.50
C VAL A 75 -3.81 16.03 5.70
N GLN A 76 -3.80 17.36 5.83
CA GLN A 76 -4.49 18.09 6.90
C GLN A 76 -5.69 18.89 6.37
N SER A 77 -5.82 18.99 5.06
CA SER A 77 -6.91 19.64 4.34
C SER A 77 -7.20 18.94 3.01
N VAL A 78 -8.30 19.29 2.36
CA VAL A 78 -8.65 18.76 1.03
C VAL A 78 -7.63 19.22 -0.04
N GLU A 79 -7.01 20.39 0.12
CA GLU A 79 -5.94 20.82 -0.79
C GLU A 79 -4.70 19.94 -0.65
N ASP A 80 -4.31 19.63 0.59
CA ASP A 80 -3.21 18.70 0.86
C ASP A 80 -3.51 17.30 0.32
N LEU A 81 -4.77 16.87 0.33
CA LEU A 81 -5.20 15.61 -0.29
C LEU A 81 -4.88 15.61 -1.80
N TYR A 82 -5.16 16.70 -2.51
CA TYR A 82 -4.89 16.78 -3.94
C TYR A 82 -3.38 16.78 -4.24
N GLU A 83 -2.60 17.54 -3.47
CA GLU A 83 -1.13 17.53 -3.57
C GLU A 83 -0.54 16.15 -3.24
N PHE A 84 -1.06 15.50 -2.21
CA PHE A 84 -0.69 14.14 -1.87
C PHE A 84 -0.99 13.16 -3.00
N ILE A 85 -2.18 13.23 -3.62
CA ILE A 85 -2.55 12.34 -4.73
C ILE A 85 -1.59 12.53 -5.91
N ASP A 86 -1.26 13.77 -6.27
CA ASP A 86 -0.30 14.07 -7.35
C ASP A 86 1.06 13.44 -7.11
N TRP A 87 1.56 13.57 -5.87
CA TRP A 87 2.82 12.96 -5.46
C TRP A 87 2.73 11.43 -5.45
N ALA A 88 1.72 10.88 -4.79
CA ALA A 88 1.65 9.45 -4.49
C ALA A 88 1.53 8.61 -5.76
N VAL A 89 0.78 9.06 -6.76
CA VAL A 89 0.63 8.30 -8.03
C VAL A 89 1.86 8.32 -8.93
N THR A 90 2.91 9.07 -8.57
CA THR A 90 4.15 9.20 -9.35
C THR A 90 5.42 8.92 -8.55
N CYS A 91 5.30 8.40 -7.33
CA CYS A 91 6.46 8.12 -6.48
C CYS A 91 6.64 6.63 -6.22
N MET A 92 7.83 6.26 -5.76
CA MET A 92 8.09 4.88 -5.33
C MET A 92 7.34 4.57 -4.02
N PRO A 93 6.93 3.32 -3.77
CA PRO A 93 6.19 2.94 -2.55
C PRO A 93 6.82 3.40 -1.24
N TRP A 94 8.14 3.36 -1.13
CA TRP A 94 8.89 3.81 0.05
C TRP A 94 9.11 5.34 0.14
N ASN A 95 8.60 6.12 -0.82
CA ASN A 95 8.72 7.57 -0.87
C ASN A 95 7.38 8.28 -0.57
N VAL A 96 6.27 7.54 -0.44
CA VAL A 96 4.94 8.13 -0.16
C VAL A 96 4.97 8.97 1.11
N LEU A 97 5.60 8.44 2.17
CA LEU A 97 5.89 9.16 3.40
C LEU A 97 7.40 9.39 3.54
N SER A 98 7.76 10.57 4.03
CA SER A 98 9.16 11.02 4.14
C SER A 98 9.85 10.68 5.47
N ASP A 99 9.15 10.02 6.42
CA ASP A 99 9.69 9.79 7.77
C ASP A 99 10.93 8.86 7.75
N ALA A 100 12.11 9.46 7.92
CA ALA A 100 13.39 8.79 7.98
C ALA A 100 13.56 7.84 9.18
N LYS A 101 12.57 7.75 10.08
CA LYS A 101 12.60 6.88 11.25
C LYS A 101 12.29 5.41 10.94
N TYR A 102 11.76 5.10 9.76
CA TYR A 102 11.49 3.70 9.38
C TYR A 102 12.81 2.97 9.07
N PRO A 103 13.12 1.86 9.77
CA PRO A 103 14.47 1.29 9.74
C PRO A 103 14.77 0.49 8.47
N THR A 104 13.75 0.08 7.71
CA THR A 104 13.90 -0.74 6.51
C THR A 104 13.03 -0.22 5.36
N LEU A 105 13.39 -0.58 4.13
CA LEU A 105 12.59 -0.32 2.94
C LEU A 105 11.21 -0.96 3.05
N TYR A 106 11.12 -2.16 3.63
CA TYR A 106 9.85 -2.81 3.97
C TYR A 106 8.96 -1.88 4.80
N ASP A 107 9.50 -1.32 5.89
CA ASP A 107 8.71 -0.44 6.77
C ASP A 107 8.25 0.82 6.03
N HIS A 108 9.08 1.39 5.15
CA HIS A 108 8.65 2.51 4.33
C HIS A 108 7.52 2.15 3.35
N ILE A 109 7.59 0.97 2.72
CA ILE A 109 6.55 0.51 1.78
C ILE A 109 5.23 0.29 2.53
N ASP A 110 5.28 -0.46 3.64
CA ASP A 110 4.13 -0.78 4.50
C ASP A 110 3.39 0.50 4.92
N GLN A 111 4.13 1.48 5.43
CA GLN A 111 3.56 2.74 5.90
C GLN A 111 3.06 3.63 4.76
N GLY A 112 3.74 3.60 3.60
CA GLY A 112 3.32 4.33 2.41
C GLY A 112 2.01 3.80 1.83
N VAL A 113 1.85 2.47 1.76
CA VAL A 113 0.63 1.82 1.26
C VAL A 113 -0.54 2.07 2.22
N ASP A 114 -0.32 1.98 3.53
CA ASP A 114 -1.39 2.16 4.51
C ASP A 114 -1.92 3.60 4.59
N TYR A 115 -1.07 4.58 4.34
CA TYR A 115 -1.37 5.98 4.66
C TYR A 115 -2.61 6.54 3.93
N PHE A 116 -2.72 6.32 2.62
CA PHE A 116 -3.89 6.80 1.88
C PHE A 116 -5.19 6.18 2.43
N TRP A 117 -5.16 4.89 2.76
CA TRP A 117 -6.30 4.19 3.34
C TRP A 117 -6.68 4.76 4.69
N PHE A 118 -5.69 5.08 5.54
CA PHE A 118 -5.95 5.77 6.81
C PHE A 118 -6.74 7.07 6.61
N VAL A 119 -6.43 7.87 5.59
CA VAL A 119 -7.14 9.15 5.35
C VAL A 119 -8.62 8.94 5.02
N VAL A 120 -8.97 7.92 4.22
CA VAL A 120 -10.35 7.63 3.80
C VAL A 120 -11.10 6.66 4.72
N ASP A 121 -10.43 6.06 5.70
CA ASP A 121 -10.97 5.03 6.57
C ASP A 121 -11.33 5.53 7.99
N GLN A 122 -11.63 6.83 8.12
CA GLN A 122 -12.13 7.38 9.37
C GLN A 122 -13.65 7.16 9.51
N PRO A 123 -14.14 6.62 10.65
CA PRO A 123 -15.55 6.39 10.85
C PRO A 123 -16.35 7.69 10.94
N LEU A 124 -17.42 7.77 10.15
CA LEU A 124 -18.31 8.93 10.03
C LEU A 124 -19.73 8.54 10.46
N PRO A 125 -20.33 9.22 11.46
CA PRO A 125 -21.70 8.94 11.90
C PRO A 125 -22.75 9.00 10.78
N GLU A 126 -22.54 9.84 9.77
CA GLU A 126 -23.41 9.99 8.60
C GLU A 126 -23.46 8.77 7.69
N LEU A 127 -22.48 7.87 7.83
CA LEU A 127 -22.39 6.63 7.06
C LEU A 127 -22.87 5.41 7.87
N GLU A 128 -23.20 5.57 9.15
CA GLU A 128 -23.78 4.51 9.97
C GLU A 128 -25.13 4.04 9.41
N GLY A 129 -25.40 2.74 9.53
CA GLY A 129 -26.67 2.14 9.09
C GLY A 129 -26.85 2.01 7.57
N LYS A 130 -25.87 2.43 6.75
CA LYS A 130 -25.93 2.29 5.27
C LYS A 130 -25.58 0.89 4.75
N GLY A 131 -25.37 -0.08 5.64
CA GLY A 131 -25.02 -1.46 5.29
C GLY A 131 -23.57 -1.66 4.86
N TYR A 132 -22.71 -0.64 5.04
CA TYR A 132 -21.27 -0.79 4.84
C TYR A 132 -20.65 -1.66 5.91
N TYR A 133 -19.56 -2.31 5.54
CA TYR A 133 -18.76 -3.08 6.47
C TYR A 133 -18.24 -2.17 7.62
N TYR A 134 -17.69 -1.01 7.26
CA TYR A 134 -17.23 0.01 8.17
C TYR A 134 -17.73 1.36 7.64
N PRO A 135 -18.29 2.26 8.48
CA PRO A 135 -18.97 3.47 8.01
C PRO A 135 -17.94 4.57 7.65
N THR A 136 -17.12 4.32 6.62
CA THR A 136 -16.04 5.20 6.17
C THR A 136 -16.14 5.49 4.68
N LEU A 137 -15.36 6.47 4.21
CA LEU A 137 -15.32 6.83 2.79
C LEU A 137 -14.73 5.74 1.92
N GLN A 138 -13.83 4.90 2.46
CA GLN A 138 -13.31 3.71 1.77
C GLN A 138 -14.43 2.80 1.24
N TYR A 139 -15.57 2.75 1.94
CA TYR A 139 -16.71 1.90 1.59
C TYR A 139 -17.87 2.66 0.94
N HIS A 140 -17.81 4.00 0.87
CA HIS A 140 -18.89 4.85 0.38
C HIS A 140 -18.66 5.26 -1.07
N GLU A 141 -19.62 4.94 -1.95
CA GLU A 141 -19.57 5.43 -3.33
C GLU A 141 -19.88 6.93 -3.40
N PRO A 142 -19.23 7.70 -4.28
CA PRO A 142 -18.31 7.27 -5.35
C PRO A 142 -16.83 7.10 -4.94
N ILE A 143 -16.46 7.40 -3.70
CA ILE A 143 -15.06 7.33 -3.24
C ILE A 143 -14.51 5.91 -3.28
N ALA A 144 -15.30 4.92 -2.89
CA ALA A 144 -14.90 3.52 -2.94
C ALA A 144 -14.46 3.08 -4.35
N SER A 145 -15.20 3.46 -5.39
CA SER A 145 -14.78 3.23 -6.78
C SER A 145 -13.57 4.06 -7.19
N TRP A 146 -13.45 5.31 -6.71
CA TRP A 146 -12.31 6.17 -6.99
C TRP A 146 -11.00 5.64 -6.39
N CYS A 147 -11.05 5.03 -5.20
CA CYS A 147 -9.92 4.39 -4.54
C CYS A 147 -9.23 3.34 -5.44
N ARG A 148 -10.00 2.59 -6.26
CA ARG A 148 -9.42 1.69 -7.28
C ARG A 148 -8.74 2.46 -8.41
N LYS A 149 -9.30 3.61 -8.82
CA LYS A 149 -8.67 4.48 -9.83
C LYS A 149 -7.32 4.99 -9.33
N TYR A 150 -7.22 5.39 -8.07
CA TYR A 150 -5.96 5.78 -7.43
C TYR A 150 -4.94 4.64 -7.45
N ALA A 151 -5.31 3.45 -6.98
CA ALA A 151 -4.43 2.28 -6.97
C ALA A 151 -3.94 1.90 -8.38
N ASN A 152 -4.83 1.95 -9.38
CA ASN A 152 -4.47 1.68 -10.77
C ASN A 152 -3.52 2.74 -11.33
N ALA A 153 -3.79 4.04 -11.10
CA ALA A 153 -2.92 5.12 -11.57
C ALA A 153 -1.49 4.98 -11.01
N TRP A 154 -1.37 4.60 -9.74
CA TRP A 154 -0.07 4.34 -9.14
C TRP A 154 0.61 3.11 -9.75
N GLY A 155 -0.13 2.01 -9.93
CA GLY A 155 0.36 0.80 -10.60
C GLY A 155 0.79 1.04 -12.05
N ASP A 156 0.11 1.92 -12.78
CA ASP A 156 0.46 2.32 -14.14
C ASP A 156 1.80 3.04 -14.16
N PHE A 157 2.03 4.00 -13.25
CA PHE A 157 3.34 4.64 -13.09
C PHE A 157 4.45 3.63 -12.78
N LEU A 158 4.20 2.69 -11.86
CA LEU A 158 5.16 1.63 -11.51
C LEU A 158 5.44 0.63 -12.65
N SER A 159 4.69 0.73 -13.75
CA SER A 159 4.90 -0.01 -15.00
C SER A 159 5.63 0.81 -16.07
N THR A 160 6.13 2.00 -15.75
CA THR A 160 6.91 2.86 -16.66
C THR A 160 8.40 2.78 -16.38
N GLU A 161 9.23 3.14 -17.37
CA GLU A 161 10.70 3.19 -17.20
C GLU A 161 11.15 4.24 -16.18
N ASP A 162 10.36 5.29 -15.95
CA ASP A 162 10.64 6.32 -14.93
C ASP A 162 10.64 5.75 -13.50
N SER A 163 9.96 4.61 -13.29
CA SER A 163 9.92 3.90 -12.01
C SER A 163 11.16 3.04 -11.72
N TRP A 164 12.16 3.04 -12.61
CA TRP A 164 13.32 2.17 -12.46
C TRP A 164 14.63 2.79 -12.94
N ASN A 165 15.68 2.62 -12.14
CA ASN A 165 17.05 2.96 -12.49
C ASN A 165 18.03 2.22 -11.57
N ASP A 166 19.33 2.34 -11.86
CA ASP A 166 20.38 1.69 -11.07
C ASP A 166 20.39 2.11 -9.59
N LEU A 167 20.05 3.36 -9.28
CA LEU A 167 19.98 3.82 -7.88
C LEU A 167 18.87 3.12 -7.11
N ILE A 168 17.71 2.92 -7.75
CA ILE A 168 16.58 2.15 -7.18
C ILE A 168 17.01 0.70 -6.93
N TYR A 169 17.63 0.06 -7.93
CA TYR A 169 18.12 -1.31 -7.76
C TYR A 169 19.13 -1.45 -6.63
N GLN A 170 20.12 -0.54 -6.55
CA GLN A 170 21.10 -0.56 -5.47
C GLN A 170 20.45 -0.34 -4.10
N ARG A 171 19.47 0.56 -3.99
CA ARG A 171 18.72 0.79 -2.75
C ARG A 171 18.04 -0.49 -2.27
N ILE A 172 17.27 -1.14 -3.15
CA ILE A 172 16.59 -2.41 -2.85
C ILE A 172 17.61 -3.50 -2.50
N LYS A 173 18.69 -3.66 -3.29
CA LYS A 173 19.72 -4.67 -3.07
C LYS A 173 20.50 -4.45 -1.77
N SER A 174 20.61 -3.21 -1.30
CA SER A 174 21.32 -2.90 -0.06
C SER A 174 20.50 -3.20 1.21
N ASP A 175 19.18 -3.27 1.09
CA ASP A 175 18.29 -3.53 2.22
C ASP A 175 18.05 -5.05 2.41
N PRO A 176 18.43 -5.64 3.56
CA PRO A 176 18.21 -7.06 3.83
C PRO A 176 16.73 -7.47 3.90
N SER A 177 15.82 -6.54 4.22
CA SER A 177 14.39 -6.83 4.30
C SER A 177 13.80 -7.21 2.94
N MET A 178 14.46 -6.84 1.83
CA MET A 178 14.01 -7.14 0.47
C MET A 178 14.49 -8.49 -0.07
N ASN A 179 15.25 -9.26 0.74
CA ASN A 179 15.71 -10.63 0.43
C ASN A 179 16.52 -10.78 -0.88
N MET A 180 17.09 -9.70 -1.42
CA MET A 180 17.84 -9.73 -2.69
C MET A 180 19.21 -10.43 -2.59
N GLN A 181 19.72 -10.65 -1.38
CA GLN A 181 21.05 -11.19 -1.10
C GLN A 181 21.05 -12.72 -0.96
N ARG A 182 19.88 -13.37 -1.07
CA ARG A 182 19.72 -14.81 -0.82
C ARG A 182 20.11 -15.72 -1.99
N GLY A 183 20.52 -15.15 -3.13
CA GLY A 183 20.87 -15.92 -4.33
C GLY A 183 19.68 -16.51 -5.08
N TRP A 184 18.45 -16.05 -4.79
CA TRP A 184 17.22 -16.51 -5.45
C TRP A 184 16.99 -15.86 -6.81
N TYR A 185 17.64 -14.74 -7.10
CA TYR A 185 17.43 -13.91 -8.27
C TYR A 185 18.78 -13.70 -8.97
N ALA A 186 18.80 -13.71 -10.31
CA ALA A 186 20.03 -13.58 -11.08
C ALA A 186 20.43 -12.10 -11.25
N ASP A 187 21.73 -11.81 -11.29
CA ASP A 187 22.22 -10.50 -11.74
C ASP A 187 21.92 -10.23 -13.23
N THR A 188 21.55 -11.28 -13.99
CA THR A 188 21.04 -11.17 -15.37
C THR A 188 19.56 -10.80 -15.45
N ASN A 189 18.85 -10.73 -14.32
CA ASN A 189 17.50 -10.19 -14.30
C ASN A 189 17.61 -8.68 -14.54
N ILE A 190 17.49 -8.29 -15.81
CA ILE A 190 17.40 -6.89 -16.20
C ILE A 190 15.92 -6.52 -16.06
N TRP A 191 15.65 -5.59 -15.16
CA TRP A 191 14.34 -4.98 -15.00
C TRP A 191 14.37 -3.58 -15.57
N HIS A 192 13.28 -3.17 -16.19
CA HIS A 192 13.08 -1.86 -16.78
C HIS A 192 12.03 -1.03 -16.04
N THR A 193 11.24 -1.67 -15.17
CA THR A 193 10.19 -1.01 -14.38
C THR A 193 10.15 -1.59 -12.96
N PHE A 194 9.56 -0.87 -12.02
CA PHE A 194 9.35 -1.39 -10.67
C PHE A 194 8.51 -2.67 -10.68
N ASN A 195 7.43 -2.72 -11.46
CA ASN A 195 6.55 -3.88 -11.52
C ASN A 195 7.24 -5.12 -12.12
N GLU A 196 8.18 -4.96 -13.04
CA GLU A 196 9.01 -6.08 -13.51
C GLU A 196 9.89 -6.65 -12.39
N TRP A 197 10.46 -5.79 -11.53
CA TRP A 197 11.22 -6.23 -10.36
C TRP A 197 10.32 -6.82 -9.26
N PHE A 198 9.17 -6.20 -9.00
CA PHE A 198 8.23 -6.67 -7.99
C PHE A 198 7.75 -8.08 -8.33
N SER A 199 7.46 -8.33 -9.61
CA SER A 199 7.10 -9.63 -10.18
C SER A 199 8.29 -10.43 -10.73
N ARG A 200 9.51 -10.22 -10.21
CA ARG A 200 10.76 -10.90 -10.61
C ARG A 200 10.62 -12.42 -10.67
N HIS A 201 11.41 -13.06 -11.53
CA HIS A 201 11.52 -14.51 -11.61
C HIS A 201 12.65 -15.05 -10.72
N LEU A 202 12.47 -16.26 -10.19
CA LEU A 202 13.55 -17.02 -9.57
C LEU A 202 14.62 -17.36 -10.62
N ILE A 203 15.88 -17.46 -10.18
CA ILE A 203 17.01 -17.83 -11.03
C ILE A 203 16.89 -19.26 -11.57
N ASP A 204 16.36 -20.18 -10.76
CA ASP A 204 16.21 -21.59 -11.09
C ASP A 204 15.14 -22.23 -10.19
N PRO A 205 14.33 -23.18 -10.67
CA PRO A 205 13.33 -23.87 -9.84
C PRO A 205 13.90 -24.53 -8.58
N SER A 206 15.18 -24.94 -8.58
CA SER A 206 15.83 -25.58 -7.42
C SER A 206 15.95 -24.68 -6.19
N VAL A 207 15.77 -23.36 -6.31
CA VAL A 207 15.72 -22.46 -5.13
C VAL A 207 14.40 -22.56 -4.36
N ARG A 208 13.39 -23.24 -4.94
CA ARG A 208 12.11 -23.60 -4.32
C ARG A 208 11.77 -25.06 -4.68
N PRO A 209 12.50 -26.05 -4.14
CA PRO A 209 12.26 -27.45 -4.46
C PRO A 209 10.84 -27.86 -4.04
N ILE A 210 10.12 -28.52 -4.94
CA ILE A 210 8.74 -28.96 -4.72
C ILE A 210 8.78 -30.24 -3.87
N ALA A 211 8.06 -30.24 -2.75
CA ALA A 211 7.96 -31.40 -1.87
C ALA A 211 7.10 -32.51 -2.51
N ASP A 212 7.45 -33.77 -2.23
CA ASP A 212 6.66 -34.93 -2.64
C ASP A 212 5.48 -35.13 -1.67
N CYS A 213 4.42 -34.32 -1.84
CA CYS A 213 3.20 -34.38 -1.06
C CYS A 213 1.97 -33.96 -1.86
N ALA A 214 0.78 -34.29 -1.36
CA ALA A 214 -0.48 -34.07 -2.09
C ALA A 214 -0.79 -32.58 -2.34
N VAL A 215 -0.40 -31.69 -1.43
CA VAL A 215 -0.59 -30.25 -1.53
C VAL A 215 0.71 -29.56 -1.11
N VAL A 216 1.22 -28.65 -1.93
CA VAL A 216 2.39 -27.81 -1.63
C VAL A 216 1.98 -26.36 -1.41
N ALA A 217 2.88 -25.54 -0.85
CA ALA A 217 2.62 -24.12 -0.71
C ALA A 217 2.49 -23.44 -2.09
N PRO A 218 1.45 -22.61 -2.33
CA PRO A 218 1.25 -21.97 -3.63
C PRO A 218 2.18 -20.78 -3.87
N ALA A 219 2.75 -20.20 -2.82
CA ALA A 219 3.66 -19.06 -2.93
C ALA A 219 4.53 -18.93 -1.67
N ASP A 220 5.58 -18.11 -1.76
CA ASP A 220 6.30 -17.62 -0.59
C ASP A 220 5.32 -16.81 0.25
N SER A 221 4.93 -17.33 1.41
CA SER A 221 3.86 -16.75 2.21
C SER A 221 3.89 -17.27 3.65
N LYS A 222 3.21 -16.56 4.54
CA LYS A 222 3.00 -16.93 5.93
C LYS A 222 1.65 -17.62 6.12
N PRO A 223 1.60 -18.87 6.63
CA PRO A 223 0.35 -19.52 6.98
C PRO A 223 -0.45 -18.74 8.02
N GLN A 224 -1.74 -18.57 7.77
CA GLN A 224 -2.66 -17.82 8.63
C GLN A 224 -3.58 -18.75 9.43
N GLY A 225 -3.94 -19.90 8.86
CA GLY A 225 -4.73 -20.91 9.56
C GLY A 225 -5.34 -21.94 8.62
N ILE A 226 -5.97 -22.94 9.24
CA ILE A 226 -6.61 -24.07 8.59
C ILE A 226 -7.94 -24.33 9.30
N TRP A 227 -9.01 -24.54 8.53
CA TRP A 227 -10.36 -24.70 9.05
C TRP A 227 -11.14 -25.77 8.28
N LEU A 228 -11.94 -26.54 9.01
CA LEU A 228 -12.82 -27.54 8.41
C LEU A 228 -14.09 -26.89 7.86
N ILE A 229 -14.57 -27.42 6.74
CA ILE A 229 -15.83 -27.05 6.09
C ILE A 229 -16.86 -28.14 6.42
N ASP A 230 -18.07 -27.75 6.80
CA ASP A 230 -19.19 -28.65 7.05
C ASP A 230 -19.88 -29.09 5.75
N GLN A 231 -20.89 -29.94 5.86
CA GLN A 231 -21.57 -30.52 4.70
C GLN A 231 -22.43 -29.50 3.92
N ASP A 232 -22.69 -28.33 4.50
CA ASP A 232 -23.44 -27.23 3.88
C ASP A 232 -22.48 -26.15 3.32
N GLY A 233 -21.19 -26.44 3.27
CA GLY A 233 -20.17 -25.53 2.73
C GLY A 233 -19.79 -24.40 3.69
N ASN A 234 -20.14 -24.51 4.98
CA ASN A 234 -19.83 -23.52 5.99
C ASN A 234 -18.62 -23.92 6.84
N LEU A 235 -17.85 -22.98 7.39
CA LEU A 235 -16.80 -23.33 8.35
C LEU A 235 -17.38 -23.88 9.66
N VAL A 236 -16.84 -25.00 10.16
CA VAL A 236 -17.36 -25.77 11.31
C VAL A 236 -17.31 -25.01 12.64
N GLN A 237 -16.48 -23.98 12.74
CA GLN A 237 -16.42 -23.13 13.94
C GLN A 237 -17.72 -22.31 13.98
N LYS A 238 -18.69 -22.71 14.83
CA LYS A 238 -20.10 -22.23 14.81
C LYS A 238 -20.29 -20.77 15.24
N GLU A 239 -19.35 -20.20 15.98
CA GLU A 239 -19.28 -18.74 16.13
C GLU A 239 -18.82 -18.03 14.83
N GLY A 240 -18.52 -18.81 13.79
CA GLY A 240 -17.57 -18.47 12.75
C GLY A 240 -16.19 -18.97 13.11
N VAL A 241 -15.35 -19.15 12.10
CA VAL A 241 -13.99 -18.67 12.32
C VAL A 241 -14.10 -17.17 12.26
N ASN A 242 -13.51 -16.46 13.22
CA ASN A 242 -13.20 -15.05 13.01
C ASN A 242 -12.10 -14.93 11.95
N ILE A 243 -12.40 -15.35 10.71
CA ILE A 243 -11.82 -14.79 9.51
C ILE A 243 -12.64 -13.55 9.26
N LYS A 244 -12.41 -12.61 10.17
CA LYS A 244 -12.52 -11.18 9.93
C LYS A 244 -13.98 -10.74 9.66
N SER A 245 -14.61 -10.02 10.61
CA SER A 245 -15.91 -9.28 10.70
C SER A 245 -16.98 -9.23 9.58
N ALA A 246 -16.98 -10.13 8.62
CA ALA A 246 -18.12 -10.95 8.34
C ALA A 246 -17.88 -12.30 9.03
N ASN A 247 -18.96 -12.96 9.43
CA ASN A 247 -18.86 -14.34 9.85
C ASN A 247 -18.56 -15.16 8.58
N PHE A 248 -17.27 -15.37 8.27
CA PHE A 248 -16.88 -16.24 7.16
C PHE A 248 -17.34 -17.64 7.51
N THR A 249 -18.45 -17.98 6.89
CA THR A 249 -19.09 -19.27 7.01
C THR A 249 -18.96 -19.93 5.66
N SER A 250 -19.46 -19.32 4.59
CA SER A 250 -19.68 -20.02 3.32
C SER A 250 -18.54 -19.94 2.30
N ILE A 251 -18.09 -21.11 1.82
CA ILE A 251 -17.19 -21.24 0.66
C ILE A 251 -17.86 -20.77 -0.63
N ALA A 252 -19.16 -21.03 -0.81
CA ALA A 252 -19.91 -20.57 -1.98
C ALA A 252 -19.85 -19.05 -2.14
N MET A 253 -19.92 -18.30 -1.03
CA MET A 253 -19.76 -16.85 -1.07
C MET A 253 -18.32 -16.43 -1.44
N LEU A 254 -17.31 -17.16 -0.95
CA LEU A 254 -15.90 -16.88 -1.25
C LEU A 254 -15.61 -17.02 -2.74
N ILE A 255 -15.96 -18.17 -3.30
CA ILE A 255 -15.72 -18.45 -4.71
C ILE A 255 -16.79 -17.79 -5.60
N GLY A 256 -17.80 -17.16 -5.02
CA GLY A 256 -18.90 -16.50 -5.73
C GLY A 256 -20.08 -17.46 -5.94
N PRO A 257 -21.30 -17.04 -5.57
CA PRO A 257 -22.48 -17.92 -5.54
C PRO A 257 -22.90 -18.45 -6.92
N ASP A 258 -22.41 -17.85 -8.01
CA ASP A 258 -22.65 -18.29 -9.38
C ASP A 258 -21.67 -19.37 -9.87
N SER A 259 -20.73 -19.82 -9.02
CA SER A 259 -19.81 -20.90 -9.38
C SER A 259 -20.56 -22.22 -9.58
N ALA A 260 -20.22 -22.96 -10.63
CA ALA A 260 -20.73 -24.33 -10.81
C ALA A 260 -20.18 -25.30 -9.75
N TYR A 261 -19.16 -24.90 -9.01
CA TYR A 261 -18.46 -25.69 -7.99
C TYR A 261 -18.74 -25.23 -6.56
N GLN A 262 -19.78 -24.42 -6.34
CA GLN A 262 -20.10 -23.88 -5.01
C GLN A 262 -20.25 -24.93 -3.90
N ASP A 263 -20.72 -26.13 -4.25
CA ASP A 263 -20.90 -27.26 -3.33
C ASP A 263 -19.75 -28.27 -3.35
N ALA A 264 -18.77 -28.12 -4.26
CA ALA A 264 -17.71 -29.11 -4.49
C ALA A 264 -16.73 -29.23 -3.31
N PHE A 265 -16.72 -28.23 -2.41
CA PHE A 265 -15.83 -28.14 -1.27
C PHE A 265 -16.51 -28.47 0.07
N ASN A 266 -17.79 -28.86 0.05
CA ASN A 266 -18.53 -29.24 1.25
C ASN A 266 -17.86 -30.44 1.93
N GLY A 267 -17.69 -30.38 3.24
CA GLY A 267 -16.93 -31.38 4.01
C GLY A 267 -15.40 -31.28 3.87
N GLY A 268 -14.90 -30.30 3.11
CA GLY A 268 -13.48 -30.10 2.84
C GLY A 268 -12.71 -29.35 3.92
N THR A 269 -11.58 -28.76 3.52
CA THR A 269 -10.72 -27.95 4.38
C THR A 269 -10.30 -26.67 3.66
N LEU A 270 -10.39 -25.54 4.35
CA LEU A 270 -9.86 -24.25 3.92
C LEU A 270 -8.48 -24.03 4.56
N SER A 271 -7.51 -23.59 3.76
CA SER A 271 -6.23 -23.06 4.23
C SER A 271 -6.05 -21.63 3.73
N HIS A 272 -5.44 -20.77 4.53
CA HIS A 272 -5.15 -19.39 4.17
C HIS A 272 -3.68 -19.07 4.41
N THR A 273 -3.06 -18.41 3.44
CA THR A 273 -1.68 -17.90 3.53
C THR A 273 -1.65 -16.43 3.11
N PHE A 274 -0.71 -15.67 3.67
CA PHE A 274 -0.52 -14.25 3.39
C PHE A 274 0.84 -14.03 2.74
N LEU A 275 0.86 -13.36 1.61
CA LEU A 275 2.08 -13.03 0.87
C LEU A 275 2.39 -11.56 1.08
N ASP A 276 3.59 -11.27 1.57
CA ASP A 276 4.00 -9.95 2.02
C ASP A 276 4.77 -9.17 0.93
N VAL A 277 4.96 -7.87 1.09
CA VAL A 277 5.53 -6.97 0.06
C VAL A 277 6.95 -7.35 -0.37
N ASN A 278 7.70 -8.03 0.48
CA ASN A 278 9.08 -8.46 0.24
C ASN A 278 9.21 -9.93 -0.19
N ASP A 279 8.09 -10.65 -0.30
CA ASP A 279 8.06 -12.03 -0.78
C ASP A 279 8.26 -12.10 -2.32
N TYR A 280 8.28 -13.32 -2.85
CA TYR A 280 8.26 -13.58 -4.29
C TYR A 280 6.81 -13.53 -4.80
N HIS A 281 6.45 -12.46 -5.50
CA HIS A 281 5.07 -12.16 -5.95
C HIS A 281 4.64 -12.94 -7.20
N ARG A 282 4.82 -14.27 -7.19
CA ARG A 282 4.25 -15.16 -8.20
C ARG A 282 3.65 -16.38 -7.53
N TYR A 283 2.37 -16.59 -7.78
CA TYR A 283 1.67 -17.79 -7.35
C TYR A 283 1.94 -18.95 -8.30
N HIS A 284 2.05 -20.14 -7.73
CA HIS A 284 2.16 -21.42 -8.38
C HIS A 284 1.00 -22.32 -7.94
N PHE A 285 0.68 -23.34 -8.73
CA PHE A 285 -0.38 -24.28 -8.39
C PHE A 285 0.04 -25.19 -7.24
N PRO A 286 -0.74 -25.26 -6.14
CA PRO A 286 -0.40 -26.10 -4.98
C PRO A 286 -0.68 -27.59 -5.22
N VAL A 287 -1.38 -27.93 -6.31
CA VAL A 287 -1.81 -29.28 -6.68
C VAL A 287 -1.67 -29.47 -8.20
N SER A 288 -1.53 -30.71 -8.64
CA SER A 288 -1.67 -31.07 -10.05
C SER A 288 -3.14 -31.29 -10.39
N GLY A 289 -3.53 -31.02 -11.64
CA GLY A 289 -4.89 -31.25 -12.10
C GLY A 289 -5.24 -30.40 -13.31
N LYS A 290 -6.52 -30.43 -13.68
CA LYS A 290 -7.08 -29.66 -14.78
C LYS A 290 -7.80 -28.43 -14.25
N ILE A 291 -7.48 -27.25 -14.79
CA ILE A 291 -8.27 -26.04 -14.52
C ILE A 291 -9.66 -26.23 -15.14
N VAL A 292 -10.69 -26.20 -14.31
CA VAL A 292 -12.10 -26.39 -14.71
C VAL A 292 -12.94 -25.12 -14.54
N GLU A 293 -12.42 -24.12 -13.83
CA GLU A 293 -12.98 -22.78 -13.76
C GLU A 293 -11.86 -21.75 -13.52
N LEU A 294 -11.94 -20.62 -14.22
CA LEU A 294 -11.10 -19.45 -13.99
C LEU A 294 -11.99 -18.21 -14.07
N ARG A 295 -12.15 -17.49 -12.96
CA ARG A 295 -13.01 -16.30 -12.90
C ARG A 295 -12.38 -15.19 -12.09
N LYS A 296 -12.59 -13.96 -12.56
CA LYS A 296 -12.39 -12.76 -11.76
C LYS A 296 -13.70 -12.43 -11.04
N ILE A 297 -13.65 -12.30 -9.73
CA ILE A 297 -14.77 -11.94 -8.88
C ILE A 297 -14.56 -10.47 -8.49
N PRO A 298 -15.26 -9.52 -9.15
CA PRO A 298 -15.10 -8.11 -8.85
C PRO A 298 -15.69 -7.78 -7.48
N ALA A 299 -15.02 -6.92 -6.74
CA ALA A 299 -15.57 -6.31 -5.53
C ALA A 299 -15.14 -4.85 -5.43
N VAL A 300 -15.80 -4.13 -4.53
CA VAL A 300 -15.71 -2.67 -4.45
C VAL A 300 -14.37 -2.22 -3.87
N ASN A 301 -13.78 -2.99 -2.95
CA ASN A 301 -12.63 -2.52 -2.17
C ASN A 301 -11.28 -2.88 -2.82
N ALA A 302 -10.32 -1.96 -2.68
CA ALA A 302 -8.94 -2.11 -3.16
C ALA A 302 -7.97 -2.57 -2.06
N ALA A 303 -8.22 -2.22 -0.78
CA ALA A 303 -7.34 -2.59 0.34
C ALA A 303 -7.98 -3.48 1.41
N GLY A 304 -9.32 -3.42 1.54
CA GLY A 304 -10.00 -4.14 2.61
C GLY A 304 -9.62 -3.59 4.00
N GLY A 305 -10.04 -4.30 5.06
CA GLY A 305 -9.51 -4.00 6.40
C GLY A 305 -10.03 -2.73 7.08
N ILE A 306 -9.39 -2.42 8.20
CA ILE A 306 -9.46 -1.11 8.86
C ILE A 306 -8.04 -0.60 9.08
N THR A 307 -7.70 0.58 8.56
CA THR A 307 -6.36 1.16 8.78
C THR A 307 -6.36 2.13 9.95
N VAL A 308 -5.48 1.92 10.92
CA VAL A 308 -5.38 2.77 12.11
C VAL A 308 -3.97 3.29 12.32
N TRP A 309 -3.84 4.42 13.00
CA TRP A 309 -2.57 4.86 13.56
C TRP A 309 -2.35 4.27 14.94
N ASN A 310 -1.20 3.65 15.16
CA ASN A 310 -0.73 3.21 16.46
C ASN A 310 0.24 4.26 17.03
N PRO A 311 -0.15 5.03 18.07
CA PRO A 311 0.67 6.11 18.61
C PRO A 311 1.92 5.61 19.35
N ASP A 312 1.88 4.40 19.92
CA ASP A 312 3.02 3.82 20.63
C ASP A 312 4.12 3.38 19.67
N LEU A 313 3.72 2.77 18.54
CA LEU A 313 4.63 2.36 17.49
C LEU A 313 5.00 3.49 16.53
N LYS A 314 4.20 4.57 16.53
CA LYS A 314 4.22 5.64 15.53
C LYS A 314 4.14 5.09 14.10
N ARG A 315 3.16 4.21 13.89
CA ARG A 315 2.98 3.47 12.65
C ARG A 315 1.51 3.32 12.31
N TYR A 316 1.20 3.36 11.03
CA TYR A 316 -0.02 2.82 10.48
C TYR A 316 -0.03 1.30 10.63
N VAL A 317 -1.21 0.77 10.88
CA VAL A 317 -1.45 -0.66 11.04
C VAL A 317 -2.75 -0.98 10.31
N LEU A 318 -2.65 -1.73 9.23
CA LEU A 318 -3.80 -2.41 8.64
C LEU A 318 -4.29 -3.50 9.59
N ARG A 319 -5.46 -3.30 10.18
CA ARG A 319 -6.20 -4.35 10.90
C ARG A 319 -6.95 -5.18 9.88
N ASP A 320 -6.22 -6.14 9.38
CA ASP A 320 -6.67 -7.05 8.34
C ASP A 320 -7.38 -8.28 8.92
N THR A 321 -7.32 -8.47 10.25
CA THR A 321 -7.91 -9.57 11.01
C THR A 321 -9.40 -9.40 11.32
N ILE A 322 -9.99 -8.22 11.04
CA ILE A 322 -11.40 -7.82 11.28
C ILE A 322 -11.70 -6.63 10.32
N PRO A 323 -12.25 -6.79 9.08
CA PRO A 323 -12.95 -7.91 8.43
C PRO A 323 -12.17 -8.70 7.40
N GLY A 324 -12.89 -9.69 6.88
CA GLY A 324 -12.69 -10.65 5.81
C GLY A 324 -12.31 -9.97 4.53
N TRP A 325 -11.15 -9.33 4.47
CA TRP A 325 -10.81 -8.45 3.34
C TRP A 325 -10.97 -9.16 1.99
N GLN A 326 -10.74 -10.48 1.91
CA GLN A 326 -10.92 -11.24 0.68
C GLN A 326 -12.37 -11.26 0.16
N MET A 327 -13.39 -11.06 1.01
CA MET A 327 -14.78 -11.06 0.58
C MET A 327 -15.20 -9.75 -0.09
N ILE A 328 -14.53 -8.66 0.28
CA ILE A 328 -14.83 -7.29 -0.15
C ILE A 328 -13.84 -6.77 -1.19
N GLU A 329 -12.79 -7.54 -1.48
CA GLU A 329 -11.80 -7.28 -2.51
C GLU A 329 -12.06 -8.05 -3.81
N THR A 330 -11.59 -7.43 -4.89
CA THR A 330 -11.51 -8.10 -6.18
C THR A 330 -10.51 -9.24 -6.10
N ARG A 331 -10.91 -10.43 -6.54
CA ARG A 331 -10.11 -11.65 -6.43
C ARG A 331 -10.25 -12.51 -7.66
N ASP A 332 -9.18 -13.23 -8.00
CA ASP A 332 -9.21 -14.27 -9.01
C ASP A 332 -9.44 -15.63 -8.34
N CYS A 333 -10.30 -16.44 -8.94
CA CYS A 333 -10.66 -17.76 -8.49
C CYS A 333 -10.28 -18.78 -9.56
N VAL A 334 -9.54 -19.81 -9.14
CA VAL A 334 -9.19 -20.96 -9.98
C VAL A 334 -9.68 -22.23 -9.31
N ILE A 335 -10.46 -23.02 -10.04
CA ILE A 335 -10.91 -24.34 -9.60
C ILE A 335 -10.15 -25.40 -10.40
N ILE A 336 -9.57 -26.37 -9.69
CA ILE A 336 -8.73 -27.42 -10.25
C ILE A 336 -9.35 -28.77 -9.87
N ASP A 337 -9.60 -29.59 -10.88
CA ASP A 337 -9.98 -30.99 -10.74
C ASP A 337 -8.69 -31.84 -10.68
N THR A 338 -8.46 -32.52 -9.55
CA THR A 338 -7.16 -33.13 -9.21
C THR A 338 -7.00 -34.60 -9.62
N GLU A 339 -8.00 -35.18 -10.28
CA GLU A 339 -8.11 -36.61 -10.69
C GLU A 339 -8.07 -37.67 -9.58
#